data_AF-A0A9D8R501-F1
#
_entry.id   AF-A0A9D8R501-F1
#
_cell.length_a   1.000
_cell.length_b   1.000
_cell.length_c   1.000
_cell.angle_alpha   90.00
_cell.angle_beta   90.00
_cell.angle_gamma   90.00
#
_symmetry.space_group_name_H-M   'P 1'
#
loop_
_entity.id
_entity.type
_entity.pdbx_description
1 polymer ?
#
loop_
_entity_poly.entity_id
_entity_poly.type
_entity_poly.pdbx_seq_one_letter_code
_entity_poly.pdbx_strand_id
1 'polypeptide(L)'
;MAYKVSEKVKKILFITGMVVLISCIVATPVLAWFYSQRMLAAYAPLSSPESLYIGAGHWDEETGHFEDIRYLYFDAVDAKDDAEGGGSHWDRVFCVYGKMVSGYRLQLSFTTNNQFTYEIYPATESLPSTSLTPEQIEDLVDDGAVLYTTHETTPRNFYYTIKDVDDGAGGTEKAAKLLGHYLNKAEVGEILANSAMHTSTYSTYSNVHKYAEPLYWQTNNVERGNIKGDFVNYYILRIHSDGEISIDRETDVICLSAKSFSS
;
A
#
# COMPACT_ATOMS: atom_id res chain seq x y z
N MET A 1 -76.15 24.95 39.20
CA MET A 1 -75.85 26.24 38.53
C MET A 1 -75.01 25.93 37.30
N ALA A 2 -75.60 25.94 36.10
CA ALA A 2 -74.88 25.65 34.86
C ALA A 2 -74.13 26.91 34.39
N TYR A 3 -72.80 26.85 34.35
CA TYR A 3 -71.97 27.97 33.91
C TYR A 3 -72.15 28.16 32.39
N LYS A 4 -72.89 29.19 31.98
CA LYS A 4 -73.16 29.51 30.57
C LYS A 4 -71.92 30.15 29.96
N VAL A 5 -71.05 29.33 29.35
CA VAL A 5 -69.85 29.80 28.65
C VAL A 5 -70.24 30.79 27.57
N SER A 6 -69.66 32.01 27.62
CA SER A 6 -70.02 33.09 26.71
C SER A 6 -69.64 32.75 25.26
N GLU A 7 -70.42 33.26 24.31
CA GLU A 7 -70.24 32.98 22.88
C GLU A 7 -68.86 33.39 22.36
N LYS A 8 -68.26 34.43 22.96
CA LYS A 8 -66.90 34.90 22.65
C LYS A 8 -65.84 33.87 23.06
N VAL A 9 -66.02 33.20 24.20
CA VAL A 9 -65.10 32.16 24.68
C VAL A 9 -65.16 30.92 23.79
N LYS A 10 -66.35 30.56 23.28
CA LYS A 10 -66.50 29.45 22.31
C LYS A 10 -65.80 29.73 20.98
N LYS A 11 -65.89 30.96 20.47
CA LYS A 11 -65.20 31.39 19.24
C LYS A 11 -63.67 31.39 19.41
N ILE A 12 -63.17 31.88 20.55
CA ILE A 12 -61.74 31.83 20.86
C ILE A 12 -61.25 30.38 20.94
N LEU A 13 -61.96 29.52 21.68
CA LEU A 13 -61.59 28.11 21.81
C LEU A 13 -61.56 27.37 20.46
N PHE A 14 -62.50 27.68 19.56
CA PHE A 14 -62.54 27.13 18.22
C PHE A 14 -61.35 27.59 17.36
N ILE A 15 -61.02 28.89 17.42
CA ILE A 15 -59.87 29.45 16.69
C ILE A 15 -58.57 28.86 17.21
N THR A 16 -58.39 28.76 18.53
CA THR A 16 -57.19 28.15 19.13
C THR A 16 -57.05 26.69 18.73
N GLY A 17 -58.16 25.93 18.72
CA GLY A 17 -58.16 24.54 18.24
C GLY A 17 -57.72 24.40 16.79
N MET A 18 -58.20 25.26 15.90
CA MET A 18 -57.75 25.26 14.49
C MET A 18 -56.28 25.61 14.34
N VAL A 19 -55.77 26.58 15.10
CA VAL A 19 -54.34 26.96 15.05
C VAL A 19 -53.45 25.81 15.51
N VAL A 20 -53.82 25.11 16.59
CA VAL A 20 -53.08 23.93 17.05
C VAL A 20 -53.10 22.82 16.00
N LEU A 21 -54.25 22.58 15.37
CA LEU A 21 -54.38 21.56 14.33
C LEU A 21 -53.47 21.86 13.12
N ILE A 22 -53.48 23.10 12.64
CA ILE A 22 -52.63 23.55 11.53
C ILE A 22 -51.15 23.44 11.92
N SER A 23 -50.79 23.82 13.16
CA SER A 23 -49.42 23.70 13.66
C SER A 23 -48.95 22.24 13.70
N CYS A 24 -49.80 21.30 14.09
CA CYS A 24 -49.47 19.88 14.09
C CYS A 24 -49.29 19.34 12.65
N ILE A 25 -50.10 19.79 11.70
CA ILE A 25 -50.01 19.40 10.28
C ILE A 25 -48.71 19.90 9.64
N VAL A 26 -48.21 21.07 10.04
CA VAL A 26 -46.93 21.61 9.54
C VAL A 26 -45.73 21.00 10.27
N ALA A 27 -45.85 20.71 11.56
CA ALA A 27 -44.75 20.16 12.35
C ALA A 27 -44.38 18.72 11.93
N THR A 28 -45.36 17.90 11.54
CA THR A 28 -45.11 16.50 11.14
C THR A 28 -44.20 16.35 9.92
N PRO A 29 -44.39 17.04 8.77
CA PRO A 29 -43.48 16.93 7.64
C PRO A 29 -42.11 17.54 7.93
N VAL A 30 -42.03 18.60 8.73
CA VAL A 30 -40.75 19.21 9.14
C VAL A 30 -39.94 18.26 10.01
N LEU A 31 -40.59 17.62 11.00
CA LEU A 31 -39.97 16.60 11.84
C LEU A 31 -39.57 15.36 11.04
N ALA A 32 -40.42 14.91 10.11
CA ALA A 32 -40.11 13.78 9.23
C ALA A 32 -38.91 14.08 8.31
N TRP A 33 -38.83 15.30 7.76
CA TRP A 33 -37.69 15.74 6.97
C TRP A 33 -36.41 15.81 7.82
N PHE A 34 -36.47 16.40 9.01
CA PHE A 34 -35.33 16.43 9.93
C PHE A 34 -34.87 15.04 10.35
N TYR A 35 -35.82 14.13 10.62
CA TYR A 35 -35.51 12.75 10.97
C TYR A 35 -34.85 12.02 9.81
N SER A 36 -35.36 12.19 8.59
CA SER A 36 -34.75 11.65 7.36
C SER A 36 -33.34 12.19 7.14
N GLN A 37 -33.10 13.50 7.29
CA GLN A 37 -31.76 14.08 7.16
C GLN A 37 -30.79 13.55 8.22
N ARG A 38 -31.23 13.42 9.47
CA ARG A 38 -30.41 12.85 10.56
C ARG A 38 -30.09 11.37 10.34
N MET A 39 -31.06 10.61 9.83
CA MET A 39 -30.88 9.21 9.47
C MET A 39 -29.90 9.09 8.30
N LEU A 40 -30.06 9.90 7.24
CA LEU A 40 -29.14 9.94 6.10
C LEU A 40 -27.73 10.37 6.49
N ALA A 41 -27.56 11.29 7.45
CA ALA A 41 -26.24 11.65 7.97
C ALA A 41 -25.58 10.51 8.77
N ALA A 42 -26.37 9.63 9.39
CA ALA A 42 -25.88 8.44 10.09
C ALA A 42 -25.61 7.24 9.14
N TYR A 43 -26.25 7.21 7.97
CA TYR A 43 -26.06 6.20 6.93
C TYR A 43 -25.27 6.69 5.72
N ALA A 44 -24.73 7.92 5.75
CA ALA A 44 -23.67 8.30 4.83
C ALA A 44 -22.62 7.19 4.96
N PRO A 45 -22.32 6.43 3.89
CA PRO A 45 -21.35 5.38 3.99
C PRO A 45 -20.11 6.05 4.56
N LEU A 46 -19.69 5.62 5.76
CA LEU A 46 -18.33 5.89 6.18
C LEU A 46 -17.52 5.37 5.02
N SER A 47 -16.97 6.29 4.23
CA SER A 47 -15.87 5.96 3.33
C SER A 47 -14.81 5.47 4.31
N SER A 48 -14.78 4.15 4.51
CA SER A 48 -13.67 3.52 5.20
C SER A 48 -12.45 4.12 4.53
N PRO A 49 -11.52 4.74 5.27
CA PRO A 49 -10.34 5.32 4.66
C PRO A 49 -9.76 4.25 3.73
N GLU A 50 -9.44 4.66 2.50
CA GLU A 50 -8.72 3.83 1.53
C GLU A 50 -7.61 3.11 2.28
N SER A 51 -7.77 1.80 2.48
CA SER A 51 -6.93 1.05 3.39
C SER A 51 -5.85 0.41 2.53
N LEU A 52 -4.71 1.09 2.42
CA LEU A 52 -3.55 0.65 1.66
C LEU A 52 -2.44 0.23 2.63
N TYR A 53 -1.93 -0.99 2.46
CA TYR A 53 -0.97 -1.60 3.36
C TYR A 53 0.16 -2.27 2.59
N ILE A 54 1.29 -2.47 3.26
CA ILE A 54 2.45 -3.21 2.77
C ILE A 54 2.65 -4.42 3.66
N GLY A 55 2.88 -5.59 3.06
CA GLY A 55 3.17 -6.83 3.76
C GLY A 55 4.30 -7.62 3.10
N ALA A 56 4.62 -8.77 3.68
CA ALA A 56 5.72 -9.65 3.28
C ALA A 56 5.33 -10.74 2.27
N GLY A 57 4.06 -10.78 1.83
CA GLY A 57 3.58 -11.68 0.77
C GLY A 57 2.55 -12.70 1.26
N HIS A 58 2.66 -13.22 2.49
CA HIS A 58 1.71 -14.21 2.99
C HIS A 58 0.52 -13.60 3.76
N TRP A 59 -0.69 -14.09 3.47
CA TRP A 59 -1.91 -13.74 4.19
C TRP A 59 -2.09 -14.62 5.43
N ASP A 60 -2.03 -14.00 6.60
CA ASP A 60 -2.31 -14.66 7.87
C ASP A 60 -3.83 -14.67 8.11
N GLU A 61 -4.42 -15.87 8.06
CA GLU A 61 -5.86 -16.08 8.26
C GLU A 61 -6.30 -15.80 9.70
N GLU A 62 -5.41 -15.90 10.69
CA GLU A 62 -5.71 -15.67 12.10
C GLU A 62 -5.79 -14.17 12.40
N THR A 63 -4.82 -13.38 11.91
CA THR A 63 -4.80 -11.93 12.12
C THR A 63 -5.62 -11.16 11.11
N GLY A 64 -5.94 -11.75 9.95
CA GLY A 64 -6.66 -11.10 8.86
C GLY A 64 -5.84 -10.01 8.17
N HIS A 65 -4.52 -10.15 8.20
CA HIS A 65 -3.56 -9.21 7.60
C HIS A 65 -2.45 -9.99 6.88
N PHE A 66 -1.78 -9.36 5.92
CA PHE A 66 -0.52 -9.92 5.45
C PHE A 66 0.55 -9.76 6.52
N GLU A 67 1.45 -10.73 6.62
CA GLU A 67 2.58 -10.65 7.54
C GLU A 67 3.36 -9.34 7.35
N ASP A 68 3.77 -8.72 8.46
CA ASP A 68 4.58 -7.51 8.39
C ASP A 68 5.91 -7.78 7.69
N ILE A 69 6.39 -6.81 6.93
CA ILE A 69 7.76 -6.78 6.40
C ILE A 69 8.74 -6.48 7.54
N ARG A 70 8.96 -7.45 8.45
CA ARG A 70 9.58 -7.15 9.74
C ARG A 70 11.05 -6.79 9.62
N TYR A 71 11.85 -7.51 8.83
CA TYR A 71 13.24 -7.16 8.56
C TYR A 71 13.68 -7.78 7.23
N LEU A 72 14.08 -6.96 6.26
CA LEU A 72 14.80 -7.44 5.08
C LEU A 72 16.24 -7.73 5.52
N TYR A 73 16.47 -8.86 6.19
CA TYR A 73 17.81 -9.26 6.56
C TYR A 73 18.54 -9.81 5.33
N PHE A 74 19.75 -9.32 5.11
CA PHE A 74 20.63 -9.73 4.02
C PHE A 74 21.76 -10.54 4.61
N ASP A 75 21.75 -11.86 4.39
CA ASP A 75 22.93 -12.68 4.62
C ASP A 75 23.72 -12.74 3.30
N ALA A 76 25.05 -12.64 3.39
CA ALA A 76 25.94 -12.72 2.23
C ALA A 76 25.82 -14.07 1.50
N VAL A 77 25.29 -15.09 2.19
CA VAL A 77 25.04 -16.44 1.66
C VAL A 77 23.88 -16.49 0.65
N ASP A 78 22.95 -15.52 0.67
CA ASP A 78 21.76 -15.49 -0.19
C ASP A 78 21.97 -14.76 -1.53
N ALA A 79 23.19 -14.34 -1.83
CA ALA A 79 23.48 -13.56 -3.04
C ALA A 79 23.44 -14.47 -4.27
N LYS A 80 22.59 -14.13 -5.25
CA LYS A 80 22.55 -14.78 -6.56
C LYS A 80 23.62 -14.15 -7.44
N ASP A 81 24.48 -14.98 -8.04
CA ASP A 81 25.45 -14.51 -9.02
C ASP A 81 24.74 -14.22 -10.35
N ASP A 82 24.87 -13.00 -10.87
CA ASP A 82 24.39 -12.72 -12.22
C ASP A 82 25.32 -13.37 -13.26
N ALA A 83 24.77 -14.29 -14.05
CA ALA A 83 25.49 -15.11 -15.03
C ALA A 83 26.16 -14.30 -16.16
N GLU A 84 25.88 -12.99 -16.26
CA GLU A 84 26.43 -12.09 -17.28
C GLU A 84 27.09 -10.84 -16.67
N GLY A 85 28.12 -11.07 -15.84
CA GLY A 85 29.22 -10.11 -15.69
C GLY A 85 28.99 -8.85 -14.85
N GLY A 86 28.07 -8.86 -13.89
CA GLY A 86 27.87 -7.72 -13.00
C GLY A 86 27.24 -8.07 -11.67
N GLY A 87 28.06 -8.16 -10.61
CA GLY A 87 27.61 -8.19 -9.21
C GLY A 87 26.83 -9.44 -8.77
N SER A 88 26.72 -9.61 -7.46
CA SER A 88 25.73 -10.52 -6.88
C SER A 88 24.52 -9.69 -6.45
N HIS A 89 23.31 -10.25 -6.59
CA HIS A 89 22.07 -9.59 -6.19
C HIS A 89 21.28 -10.42 -5.17
N TRP A 90 20.46 -9.74 -4.36
CA TRP A 90 19.50 -10.38 -3.45
C TRP A 90 18.08 -10.04 -3.87
N ASP A 91 17.23 -11.05 -3.89
CA ASP A 91 15.80 -10.89 -4.14
C ASP A 91 15.01 -11.05 -2.84
N ARG A 92 14.03 -10.17 -2.63
CA ARG A 92 13.11 -10.21 -1.48
C ARG A 92 11.68 -9.91 -1.92
N VAL A 93 10.72 -10.61 -1.33
CA VAL A 93 9.29 -10.46 -1.65
C VAL A 93 8.64 -9.44 -0.74
N PHE A 94 7.72 -8.66 -1.31
CA PHE A 94 6.75 -7.89 -0.56
C PHE A 94 5.44 -7.80 -1.34
N CYS A 95 4.37 -7.38 -0.67
CA CYS A 95 3.09 -7.13 -1.31
C CYS A 95 2.54 -5.76 -0.92
N VAL A 96 1.72 -5.20 -1.82
CA VAL A 96 0.81 -4.10 -1.51
C VAL A 96 -0.60 -4.62 -1.61
N TYR A 97 -1.35 -4.44 -0.53
CA TYR A 97 -2.72 -4.91 -0.45
C TYR A 97 -3.62 -3.83 0.11
N GLY A 98 -4.91 -3.95 -0.20
CA GLY A 98 -5.87 -2.98 0.27
C GLY A 98 -7.25 -3.19 -0.29
N LYS A 99 -8.11 -2.20 -0.04
CA LYS A 99 -9.51 -2.24 -0.41
C LYS A 99 -9.99 -0.89 -0.92
N MET A 100 -10.78 -0.91 -1.98
CA MET A 100 -11.42 0.29 -2.55
C MET A 100 -10.42 1.37 -2.99
N VAL A 101 -9.21 0.99 -3.40
CA VAL A 101 -8.18 1.90 -3.92
C VAL A 101 -8.15 1.81 -5.44
N SER A 102 -8.20 2.95 -6.15
CA SER A 102 -8.17 2.95 -7.62
C SER A 102 -6.80 2.58 -8.18
N GLY A 103 -5.77 3.09 -7.53
CA GLY A 103 -4.39 2.76 -7.78
C GLY A 103 -3.49 3.41 -6.74
N TYR A 104 -2.19 3.15 -6.82
CA TYR A 104 -1.20 3.70 -5.90
C TYR A 104 0.13 3.90 -6.60
N ARG A 105 1.01 4.68 -5.99
CA ARG A 105 2.42 4.78 -6.40
C ARG A 105 3.30 4.17 -5.33
N LEU A 106 4.33 3.44 -5.76
CA LEU A 106 5.38 2.98 -4.88
C LEU A 106 6.43 4.07 -4.76
N GLN A 107 6.93 4.25 -3.55
CA GLN A 107 8.07 5.10 -3.27
C GLN A 107 9.05 4.32 -2.39
N LEU A 108 10.30 4.31 -2.83
CA LEU A 108 11.43 3.72 -2.14
C LEU A 108 12.34 4.86 -1.68
N SER A 109 12.78 4.81 -0.43
CA SER A 109 13.81 5.71 0.05
C SER A 109 14.92 4.97 0.77
N PHE A 110 16.16 5.31 0.48
CA PHE A 110 17.31 4.63 1.04
C PHE A 110 18.50 5.56 1.24
N THR A 111 19.30 5.27 2.26
CA THR A 111 20.63 5.87 2.44
C THR A 111 21.63 5.21 1.50
N THR A 112 22.75 5.88 1.25
CA THR A 112 23.74 5.44 0.26
C THR A 112 25.10 5.21 0.92
N ASN A 113 25.11 4.71 2.16
CA ASN A 113 26.37 4.41 2.86
C ASN A 113 27.04 3.20 2.18
N ASN A 114 26.25 2.19 1.80
CA ASN A 114 26.71 1.11 0.93
C ASN A 114 26.32 1.39 -0.54
N GLN A 115 27.11 0.83 -1.45
CA GLN A 115 26.92 0.97 -2.90
C GLN A 115 25.89 -0.03 -3.41
N PHE A 116 24.68 0.01 -2.83
CA PHE A 116 23.56 -0.79 -3.28
C PHE A 116 22.70 -0.05 -4.30
N THR A 117 22.22 -0.78 -5.29
CA THR A 117 21.15 -0.30 -6.18
C THR A 117 19.93 -1.19 -6.07
N TYR A 118 18.76 -0.57 -6.24
CA TYR A 118 17.47 -1.21 -5.95
C TYR A 118 16.58 -1.19 -7.19
N GLU A 119 15.97 -2.34 -7.48
CA GLU A 119 15.01 -2.52 -8.56
C GLU A 119 13.77 -3.24 -8.03
N ILE A 120 12.60 -2.91 -8.57
CA ILE A 120 11.33 -3.52 -8.16
C ILE A 120 10.71 -4.17 -9.39
N TYR A 121 10.34 -5.44 -9.27
CA TYR A 121 9.68 -6.22 -10.30
C TYR A 121 8.27 -6.63 -9.86
N PRO A 122 7.25 -6.55 -10.73
CA PRO A 122 5.96 -7.19 -10.48
C PRO A 122 6.16 -8.70 -10.32
N ALA A 123 5.46 -9.30 -9.36
CA ALA A 123 5.59 -10.72 -9.06
C ALA A 123 4.24 -11.45 -9.07
N THR A 124 4.32 -12.76 -9.21
CA THR A 124 3.21 -13.71 -9.08
C THR A 124 3.55 -14.73 -8.01
N GLU A 125 2.60 -15.01 -7.13
CA GLU A 125 2.70 -16.06 -6.12
C GLU A 125 2.42 -17.44 -6.75
N SER A 126 3.23 -18.44 -6.41
CA SER A 126 3.01 -19.83 -6.79
C SER A 126 1.95 -20.50 -5.93
N LEU A 127 1.61 -21.75 -6.27
CA LEU A 127 0.93 -22.63 -5.30
C LEU A 127 1.82 -22.83 -4.06
N PRO A 128 1.22 -23.09 -2.88
CA PRO A 128 1.99 -23.41 -1.67
C PRO A 128 2.86 -24.64 -1.90
N SER A 129 4.06 -24.66 -1.32
CA SER A 129 5.05 -25.74 -1.53
C SER A 129 4.50 -27.14 -1.24
N THR A 130 3.57 -27.26 -0.29
CA THR A 130 2.91 -28.52 0.08
C THR A 130 2.03 -29.11 -1.04
N SER A 131 1.67 -28.29 -2.03
CA SER A 131 0.86 -28.68 -3.19
C SER A 131 1.69 -28.85 -4.45
N LEU A 132 3.01 -28.67 -4.38
CA LEU A 132 3.94 -28.81 -5.49
C LEU A 132 4.71 -30.13 -5.40
N THR A 133 5.03 -30.73 -6.55
CA THR A 133 5.99 -31.84 -6.61
C THR A 133 7.43 -31.32 -6.47
N PRO A 134 8.39 -32.17 -6.08
CA PRO A 134 9.81 -31.78 -6.08
C PRO A 134 10.30 -31.24 -7.42
N GLU A 135 9.84 -31.84 -8.53
CA GLU A 135 10.15 -31.39 -9.90
C GLU A 135 9.63 -29.97 -10.16
N GLN A 136 8.40 -29.66 -9.75
CA GLN A 136 7.85 -28.30 -9.90
C GLN A 136 8.59 -27.26 -9.04
N ILE A 137 9.13 -27.67 -7.89
CA ILE A 137 9.93 -26.78 -7.04
C ILE A 137 11.28 -26.52 -7.70
N GLU A 138 11.92 -27.55 -8.26
CA GLU A 138 13.17 -27.43 -9.00
C GLU A 138 12.99 -26.48 -10.20
N ASP A 139 11.94 -26.68 -11.00
CA ASP A 139 11.59 -25.80 -12.12
C ASP A 139 11.41 -24.33 -11.68
N LEU A 140 10.72 -24.08 -10.56
CA LEU A 140 10.53 -22.73 -10.02
C LEU A 140 11.85 -22.10 -9.58
N VAL A 141 12.71 -22.88 -8.91
CA VAL A 141 14.02 -22.41 -8.44
C VAL A 141 14.93 -22.10 -9.63
N ASP A 142 14.94 -22.94 -10.66
CA ASP A 142 15.67 -22.73 -11.91
C ASP A 142 15.16 -21.48 -12.66
N ASP A 143 13.84 -21.21 -12.61
CA ASP A 143 13.21 -19.98 -13.11
C ASP A 143 13.51 -18.74 -12.23
N GLY A 144 14.34 -18.89 -11.20
CA GLY A 144 14.79 -17.80 -10.33
C GLY A 144 13.76 -17.39 -9.28
N ALA A 145 12.81 -18.26 -8.93
CA ALA A 145 11.82 -17.98 -7.91
C ALA A 145 12.45 -17.58 -6.56
N VAL A 146 11.75 -16.71 -5.86
CA VAL A 146 12.14 -16.21 -4.54
C VAL A 146 11.33 -16.97 -3.50
N LEU A 147 12.01 -17.70 -2.62
CA LEU A 147 11.40 -18.39 -1.50
C LEU A 147 11.00 -17.37 -0.42
N TYR A 148 9.78 -17.51 0.07
CA TYR A 148 9.31 -16.86 1.29
C TYR A 148 8.80 -17.91 2.28
N THR A 149 9.25 -17.80 3.53
CA THR A 149 8.84 -18.68 4.62
C THR A 149 8.03 -17.87 5.64
N THR A 150 6.81 -18.32 5.93
CA THR A 150 5.90 -17.64 6.86
C THR A 150 6.40 -17.72 8.30
N HIS A 151 6.05 -16.74 9.13
CA HIS A 151 6.40 -16.71 10.56
C HIS A 151 5.35 -17.38 11.47
N GLU A 152 4.41 -18.12 10.90
CA GLU A 152 3.44 -18.94 11.62
C GLU A 152 4.10 -20.03 12.51
N THR A 153 3.35 -20.56 13.48
CA THR A 153 3.85 -21.65 14.37
C THR A 153 4.33 -22.88 13.63
N THR A 154 3.73 -23.17 12.46
CA THR A 154 4.20 -24.15 11.49
C THR A 154 4.51 -23.42 10.19
N PRO A 155 5.80 -23.11 9.92
CA PRO A 155 6.18 -22.34 8.75
C PRO A 155 5.75 -23.01 7.44
N ARG A 156 5.22 -22.22 6.53
CA ARG A 156 4.86 -22.59 5.16
C ARG A 156 5.80 -21.89 4.19
N ASN A 157 6.09 -22.55 3.07
CA ASN A 157 6.96 -22.02 2.04
C ASN A 157 6.14 -21.68 0.79
N PHE A 158 6.39 -20.49 0.28
CA PHE A 158 5.79 -19.97 -0.95
C PHE A 158 6.91 -19.52 -1.88
N TYR A 159 6.68 -19.66 -3.19
CA TYR A 159 7.62 -19.21 -4.20
C TYR A 159 7.00 -18.07 -4.99
N TYR A 160 7.80 -17.04 -5.27
CA TYR A 160 7.36 -15.87 -6.03
C TYR A 160 8.26 -15.72 -7.25
N THR A 161 7.66 -15.61 -8.42
CA THR A 161 8.39 -15.38 -9.68
C THR A 161 8.06 -14.00 -10.22
N ILE A 162 8.98 -13.44 -11.00
CA ILE A 162 8.66 -12.24 -11.78
C ILE A 162 7.46 -12.58 -12.68
N LYS A 163 6.47 -11.70 -12.67
CA LYS A 163 5.19 -11.91 -13.33
C LYS A 163 5.38 -12.14 -14.83
N ASP A 164 4.74 -13.18 -15.37
CA ASP A 164 4.68 -13.38 -16.81
C ASP A 164 3.69 -12.39 -17.46
N VAL A 165 4.11 -11.76 -18.55
CA VAL A 165 3.33 -10.83 -19.37
C VAL A 165 3.29 -11.32 -20.82
N ASP A 166 2.22 -11.00 -21.53
CA ASP A 166 2.06 -11.34 -22.95
C ASP A 166 3.15 -10.65 -23.78
N ASP A 167 3.91 -11.43 -24.56
CA ASP A 167 5.00 -10.94 -25.41
C ASP A 167 4.48 -10.30 -26.72
N GLY A 168 3.16 -10.32 -26.96
CA GLY A 168 2.52 -9.80 -28.16
C GLY A 168 2.70 -10.68 -29.41
N ALA A 169 3.44 -11.80 -29.29
CA ALA A 169 3.67 -12.80 -30.32
C ALA A 169 2.95 -14.14 -30.01
N GLY A 170 2.15 -14.18 -28.93
CA GLY A 170 1.40 -15.36 -28.50
C GLY A 170 2.15 -16.23 -27.49
N GLY A 171 3.27 -15.73 -26.95
CA GLY A 171 4.00 -16.31 -25.83
C GLY A 171 3.92 -15.43 -24.58
N THR A 172 4.79 -15.72 -23.62
CA THR A 172 4.91 -14.96 -22.38
C THR A 172 6.36 -14.64 -22.09
N GLU A 173 6.62 -13.44 -21.60
CA GLU A 173 7.94 -13.01 -21.13
C GLU A 173 7.86 -12.51 -19.67
N LYS A 174 9.00 -12.39 -19.00
CA LYS A 174 9.05 -11.84 -17.64
C LYS A 174 8.81 -10.33 -17.67
N ALA A 175 7.98 -9.84 -16.75
CA ALA A 175 7.69 -8.42 -16.61
C ALA A 175 8.97 -7.60 -16.40
N ALA A 176 9.07 -6.48 -17.10
CA ALA A 176 10.15 -5.54 -16.90
C ALA A 176 10.10 -4.89 -15.50
N LYS A 177 11.25 -4.41 -15.02
CA LYS A 177 11.34 -3.63 -13.78
C LYS A 177 10.42 -2.41 -13.84
N LEU A 178 9.84 -2.05 -12.70
CA LEU A 178 9.02 -0.85 -12.59
C LEU A 178 9.82 0.39 -12.94
N LEU A 179 9.25 1.20 -13.83
CA LEU A 179 9.85 2.48 -14.20
C LEU A 179 9.56 3.52 -13.13
N GLY A 180 10.59 4.31 -12.81
CA GLY A 180 10.48 5.41 -11.86
C GLY A 180 11.56 6.45 -12.06
N HIS A 181 11.53 7.47 -11.22
CA HIS A 181 12.49 8.55 -11.21
C HIS A 181 12.88 8.90 -9.77
N TYR A 182 14.09 9.42 -9.62
CA TYR A 182 14.54 9.99 -8.36
C TYR A 182 14.02 11.41 -8.21
N LEU A 183 13.52 11.75 -7.02
CA LEU A 183 13.04 13.08 -6.68
C LEU A 183 14.18 14.04 -6.33
N ASN A 184 15.31 13.50 -5.85
CA ASN A 184 16.42 14.28 -5.32
C ASN A 184 17.80 13.70 -5.66
N LYS A 185 17.96 12.99 -6.78
CA LYS A 185 19.29 12.50 -7.18
C LYS A 185 20.13 13.63 -7.78
N ALA A 186 21.43 13.66 -7.46
CA ALA A 186 22.38 14.55 -8.11
C ALA A 186 22.50 14.24 -9.61
N GLU A 187 22.60 15.27 -10.46
CA GLU A 187 22.60 15.10 -11.93
C GLU A 187 23.89 14.48 -12.46
N VAL A 188 25.02 14.64 -11.74
CA VAL A 188 26.35 14.20 -12.18
C VAL A 188 27.08 13.54 -11.02
N GLY A 189 27.70 12.39 -11.27
CA GLY A 189 28.59 11.70 -10.33
C GLY A 189 27.96 10.47 -9.67
N GLU A 190 28.38 10.22 -8.43
CA GLU A 190 27.93 9.10 -7.60
C GLU A 190 26.40 9.13 -7.37
N ILE A 191 25.81 7.97 -7.05
CA ILE A 191 24.38 7.85 -6.69
C ILE A 191 24.18 8.50 -5.32
N LEU A 192 24.00 9.83 -5.31
CA LEU A 192 23.86 10.65 -4.11
C LEU A 192 22.63 11.54 -4.18
N ALA A 193 22.07 11.84 -3.01
CA ALA A 193 21.03 12.84 -2.87
C ALA A 193 21.60 14.26 -3.05
N ASN A 194 20.81 15.11 -3.70
CA ASN A 194 20.96 16.55 -3.72
C ASN A 194 20.11 17.18 -2.59
N SER A 195 20.17 18.50 -2.44
CA SER A 195 19.49 19.20 -1.35
C SER A 195 17.98 19.42 -1.56
N ALA A 196 17.38 18.93 -2.66
CA ALA A 196 15.98 19.23 -2.99
C ALA A 196 14.99 18.75 -1.93
N MET A 197 15.29 17.65 -1.23
CA MET A 197 14.43 17.09 -0.18
C MET A 197 14.94 17.32 1.24
N HIS A 198 16.09 17.98 1.41
CA HIS A 198 16.76 18.12 2.69
C HIS A 198 15.88 18.78 3.76
N THR A 199 15.20 19.89 3.43
CA THR A 199 14.30 20.56 4.38
C THR A 199 13.07 19.71 4.70
N SER A 200 12.60 18.87 3.78
CA SER A 200 11.51 17.94 4.06
C SER A 200 11.94 16.84 5.03
N THR A 201 13.21 16.41 4.97
CA THR A 201 13.74 15.29 5.76
C THR A 201 14.30 15.73 7.10
N TYR A 202 15.07 16.82 7.12
CA TYR A 202 15.85 17.29 8.28
C TYR A 202 15.48 18.71 8.73
N SER A 203 14.48 19.34 8.10
CA SER A 203 14.07 20.72 8.38
C SER A 203 15.24 21.70 8.22
N THR A 204 15.73 22.28 9.31
CA THR A 204 16.83 23.26 9.29
C THR A 204 18.18 22.66 9.70
N TYR A 205 18.27 21.35 9.92
CA TYR A 205 19.49 20.71 10.42
C TYR A 205 20.52 20.51 9.31
N SER A 206 21.56 21.34 9.28
CA SER A 206 22.53 21.42 8.18
C SER A 206 23.66 20.39 8.21
N ASN A 207 23.89 19.73 9.34
CA ASN A 207 25.07 18.87 9.56
C ASN A 207 24.73 17.40 9.32
N VAL A 208 24.37 17.08 8.09
CA VAL A 208 24.05 15.70 7.64
C VAL A 208 25.19 15.19 6.77
N HIS A 209 25.62 13.96 7.02
CA HIS A 209 26.62 13.31 6.19
C HIS A 209 26.04 13.05 4.79
N LYS A 210 26.81 13.26 3.72
CA LYS A 210 26.29 13.16 2.34
C LYS A 210 25.67 11.79 2.00
N TYR A 211 26.15 10.71 2.60
CA TYR A 211 25.62 9.35 2.39
C TYR A 211 24.43 9.01 3.31
N ALA A 212 24.21 9.81 4.36
CA ALA A 212 23.05 9.69 5.24
C ALA A 212 21.82 10.43 4.70
N GLU A 213 22.01 11.34 3.73
CA GLU A 213 20.89 12.00 3.04
C GLU A 213 20.17 10.96 2.15
N PRO A 214 18.88 10.67 2.38
CA PRO A 214 18.18 9.61 1.67
C PRO A 214 17.88 10.01 0.23
N LEU A 215 18.05 9.06 -0.69
CA LEU A 215 17.52 9.14 -2.04
C LEU A 215 16.06 8.71 -2.03
N TYR A 216 15.20 9.47 -2.70
CA TYR A 216 13.79 9.14 -2.89
C TYR A 216 13.54 8.76 -4.34
N TRP A 217 13.14 7.52 -4.58
CA TRP A 217 12.70 7.01 -5.87
C TRP A 217 11.19 6.77 -5.85
N GLN A 218 10.49 7.12 -6.93
CA GLN A 218 9.05 6.92 -7.06
C GLN A 218 8.71 6.34 -8.42
N THR A 219 7.69 5.47 -8.48
CA THR A 219 7.16 4.97 -9.75
C THR A 219 6.61 6.11 -10.62
N ASN A 220 6.82 5.99 -11.93
CA ASN A 220 6.29 6.90 -12.93
C ASN A 220 4.78 6.69 -13.09
N ASN A 221 4.40 5.43 -13.17
CA ASN A 221 3.02 5.00 -13.39
C ASN A 221 2.32 4.70 -12.07
N VAL A 222 0.99 4.78 -12.12
CA VAL A 222 0.11 4.37 -11.03
C VAL A 222 -0.16 2.87 -11.18
N GLU A 223 0.19 2.12 -10.15
CA GLU A 223 -0.08 0.69 -10.02
C GLU A 223 -1.58 0.48 -9.76
N ARG A 224 -2.14 -0.58 -10.34
CA ARG A 224 -3.59 -0.79 -10.34
C ARG A 224 -4.06 -1.37 -9.00
N GLY A 225 -5.05 -0.73 -8.39
CA GLY A 225 -5.77 -1.29 -7.24
C GLY A 225 -7.09 -1.95 -7.65
N ASN A 226 -8.02 -2.06 -6.70
CA ASN A 226 -9.38 -2.51 -6.94
C ASN A 226 -10.40 -1.58 -6.26
N ILE A 227 -11.12 -0.79 -7.05
CA ILE A 227 -12.18 0.11 -6.54
C ILE A 227 -13.42 -0.66 -6.05
N LYS A 228 -13.61 -1.91 -6.49
CA LYS A 228 -14.82 -2.70 -6.21
C LYS A 228 -14.63 -3.74 -5.11
N GLY A 229 -13.43 -3.88 -4.57
CA GLY A 229 -13.14 -4.92 -3.60
C GLY A 229 -11.69 -4.90 -3.13
N ASP A 230 -11.27 -6.02 -2.59
CA ASP A 230 -9.93 -6.21 -2.06
C ASP A 230 -8.96 -6.51 -3.22
N PHE A 231 -7.68 -6.20 -3.02
CA PHE A 231 -6.61 -6.57 -3.95
C PHE A 231 -5.32 -6.86 -3.19
N VAL A 232 -4.47 -7.66 -3.84
CA VAL A 232 -3.07 -7.85 -3.48
C VAL A 232 -2.25 -7.82 -4.76
N ASN A 233 -1.16 -7.05 -4.75
CA ASN A 233 -0.16 -7.03 -5.79
C ASN A 233 1.18 -7.40 -5.17
N TYR A 234 1.82 -8.43 -5.71
CA TYR A 234 3.12 -8.92 -5.25
C TYR A 234 4.25 -8.27 -6.04
N TYR A 235 5.38 -8.12 -5.37
CA TYR A 235 6.59 -7.52 -5.92
C TYR A 235 7.84 -8.23 -5.40
N ILE A 236 8.87 -8.24 -6.24
CA ILE A 236 10.22 -8.64 -5.88
C ILE A 236 11.08 -7.37 -5.85
N LEU A 237 11.68 -7.08 -4.69
CA LEU A 237 12.75 -6.11 -4.52
C LEU A 237 14.08 -6.81 -4.80
N ARG A 238 14.76 -6.40 -5.87
CA ARG A 238 16.11 -6.82 -6.20
C ARG A 238 17.11 -5.78 -5.75
N ILE A 239 18.17 -6.24 -5.11
CA ILE A 239 19.22 -5.40 -4.51
C ILE A 239 20.54 -5.84 -5.11
N HIS A 240 21.21 -4.95 -5.82
CA HIS A 240 22.50 -5.23 -6.44
C HIS A 240 23.63 -4.66 -5.58
N SER A 241 24.73 -5.41 -5.46
CA SER A 241 25.99 -4.92 -4.88
C SER A 241 26.96 -4.51 -5.98
N ASP A 242 27.22 -3.22 -6.11
CA ASP A 242 28.21 -2.70 -7.05
C ASP A 242 29.60 -2.65 -6.38
N GLY A 243 30.19 -3.81 -6.04
CA GLY A 243 31.56 -3.88 -5.49
C GLY A 243 31.86 -5.07 -4.57
N GLU A 244 33.11 -5.15 -4.09
CA GLU A 244 33.47 -6.08 -3.01
C GLU A 244 32.64 -5.72 -1.77
N ILE A 245 31.84 -6.66 -1.29
CA ILE A 245 31.03 -6.52 -0.08
C ILE A 245 32.00 -6.40 1.10
N SER A 246 32.43 -5.19 1.44
CA SER A 246 33.09 -4.94 2.71
C SER A 246 32.01 -4.93 3.78
N ILE A 247 32.06 -5.89 4.70
CA ILE A 247 31.20 -5.93 5.91
C ILE A 247 31.68 -4.85 6.91
N ASP A 248 32.07 -3.68 6.41
CA ASP A 248 32.26 -2.51 7.24
C ASP A 248 30.87 -2.10 7.72
N ARG A 249 30.78 -1.90 9.04
CA ARG A 249 29.54 -1.89 9.84
C ARG A 249 28.65 -0.66 9.60
N GLU A 250 28.66 -0.06 8.42
CA GLU A 250 27.74 1.03 8.10
C GLU A 250 26.38 0.45 7.72
N THR A 251 25.38 0.81 8.54
CA THR A 251 24.00 0.39 8.34
C THR A 251 23.36 1.29 7.30
N ASP A 252 22.76 0.70 6.27
CA ASP A 252 21.81 1.40 5.41
C ASP A 252 20.39 1.22 5.93
N VAL A 253 19.59 2.26 5.73
CA VAL A 253 18.16 2.24 6.01
C VAL A 253 17.43 2.28 4.69
N ILE A 254 16.56 1.30 4.48
CA ILE A 254 15.61 1.25 3.37
C ILE A 254 14.19 1.41 3.91
N CYS A 255 13.39 2.26 3.28
CA CYS A 255 11.98 2.44 3.59
C CYS A 255 11.18 2.31 2.29
N LEU A 256 10.21 1.40 2.32
CA LEU A 256 9.25 1.20 1.24
C LEU A 256 7.91 1.79 1.68
N SER A 257 7.28 2.53 0.78
CA SER A 257 5.98 3.15 1.02
C SER A 257 5.09 3.07 -0.22
N ALA A 258 3.78 3.02 0.03
CA ALA A 258 2.76 3.01 -1.00
C ALA A 258 1.78 4.14 -0.71
N LYS A 259 1.53 4.98 -1.69
CA LYS A 259 0.62 6.12 -1.57
C LYS A 259 -0.56 5.94 -2.51
N SER A 260 -1.78 5.95 -1.97
CA SER A 260 -2.97 5.85 -2.80
C SER A 260 -3.06 7.04 -3.75
N PHE A 261 -3.54 6.74 -4.96
CA PHE A 261 -3.82 7.71 -5.99
C PHE A 261 -5.34 7.71 -6.19
N SER A 262 -5.98 8.81 -5.81
CA SER A 262 -7.40 9.04 -6.04
C SER A 262 -7.52 9.91 -7.29
N SER A 263 -8.19 9.38 -8.32
CA SER A 263 -8.49 10.09 -9.58
C SER A 263 -9.70 10.99 -9.45
#